data_AF-A0A0H3P9Q5-F1
#
_entry.id   AF-A0A0H3P9Q5-F1
#
_cell.length_a   1.000
_cell.length_b   1.000
_cell.length_c   1.000
_cell.angle_alpha   90.00
_cell.angle_beta   90.00
_cell.angle_gamma   90.00
#
_symmetry.space_group_name_H-M   'P 1'
#
loop_
_entity.id
_entity.type
_entity.pdbx_description
1 polymer ?
#
loop_
_entity_poly.entity_id
_entity_poly.type
_entity_poly.pdbx_seq_one_letter_code
_entity_poly.pdbx_strand_id
1 'polypeptide(L)'
;MVISKLGRKLALKHEADDVINVKMNNLEFIPLAYDKNGYVISYKAKLNLDFNVVFKDGSSQAFSTSGSYNFEISPNSIISDSARYEAIRAASSEAFDEFISVIAIKGQKRDSKY
;
A
#
# COMPACT_ATOMS: atom_id res chain seq x y z
N MET A 1 -6.55 10.06 -6.32
CA MET A 1 -7.12 8.88 -5.61
C MET A 1 -6.32 7.67 -6.05
N VAL A 2 -5.88 6.78 -5.14
CA VAL A 2 -4.92 5.69 -5.40
C VAL A 2 -5.27 4.86 -6.67
N ILE A 3 -6.55 4.62 -6.88
CA ILE A 3 -7.09 3.85 -8.01
C ILE A 3 -6.85 4.50 -9.40
N SER A 4 -6.79 5.83 -9.50
CA SER A 4 -6.65 6.51 -10.81
C SER A 4 -5.28 6.26 -11.46
N LYS A 5 -4.30 5.78 -10.70
CA LYS A 5 -2.93 5.52 -11.19
C LYS A 5 -2.84 4.31 -12.12
N LEU A 6 -3.84 3.42 -12.14
CA LEU A 6 -3.89 2.26 -13.03
C LEU A 6 -4.18 2.63 -14.50
N GLY A 7 -4.76 3.80 -14.76
CA GLY A 7 -5.24 4.16 -16.10
C GLY A 7 -6.37 3.24 -16.63
N ARG A 8 -7.02 2.47 -15.76
CA ARG A 8 -8.13 1.56 -16.08
C ARG A 8 -9.45 2.11 -15.57
N LYS A 9 -10.54 1.66 -16.19
CA LYS A 9 -11.90 1.98 -15.75
C LYS A 9 -12.34 0.95 -14.70
N LEU A 10 -12.99 1.42 -13.64
CA LEU A 10 -13.66 0.54 -12.70
C LEU A 10 -14.93 -0.03 -13.35
N ALA A 11 -15.21 -1.29 -13.07
CA ALA A 11 -16.41 -2.00 -13.52
C ALA A 11 -17.00 -2.80 -12.35
N LEU A 12 -18.26 -3.23 -12.49
CA LEU A 12 -18.82 -4.20 -11.56
C LEU A 12 -18.06 -5.52 -11.69
N LYS A 13 -17.94 -6.28 -10.60
CA LYS A 13 -17.13 -7.52 -10.57
C LYS A 13 -17.48 -8.52 -11.68
N HIS A 14 -18.76 -8.60 -12.08
CA HIS A 14 -19.22 -9.52 -13.12
C HIS A 14 -18.97 -9.01 -14.55
N GLU A 15 -18.63 -7.74 -14.71
CA GLU A 15 -18.31 -7.08 -15.98
C GLU A 15 -16.80 -6.84 -16.13
N ALA A 16 -16.04 -7.03 -15.06
CA ALA A 16 -14.61 -6.76 -15.01
C ALA A 16 -13.82 -7.84 -15.76
N ASP A 17 -12.92 -7.41 -16.64
CA ASP A 17 -11.95 -8.31 -17.28
C ASP A 17 -10.94 -8.83 -16.25
N ASP A 18 -10.46 -7.97 -15.35
CA ASP A 18 -9.49 -8.32 -14.32
C ASP A 18 -9.99 -7.88 -12.93
N VAL A 19 -9.68 -8.67 -11.89
CA VAL A 19 -10.04 -8.39 -10.50
C VAL A 19 -8.79 -8.30 -9.63
N ILE A 20 -8.57 -7.15 -9.01
CA ILE A 20 -7.47 -6.93 -8.07
C ILE A 20 -8.02 -7.07 -6.64
N ASN A 21 -7.65 -8.14 -5.95
CA ASN A 21 -7.96 -8.32 -4.54
C ASN A 21 -6.79 -7.81 -3.71
N VAL A 22 -7.04 -6.95 -2.74
CA VAL A 22 -6.00 -6.36 -1.88
C VAL A 22 -6.27 -6.72 -0.43
N LYS A 23 -5.24 -7.17 0.26
CA LYS A 23 -5.28 -7.48 1.70
C LYS A 23 -4.17 -6.73 2.40
N MET A 24 -4.50 -6.06 3.50
CA MET A 24 -3.48 -5.60 4.44
C MET A 24 -2.93 -6.80 5.20
N ASN A 25 -1.65 -7.10 4.97
CA ASN A 25 -0.99 -8.24 5.62
C ASN A 25 -0.44 -7.85 6.99
N ASN A 26 0.24 -6.71 7.08
CA ASN A 26 0.83 -6.22 8.32
C ASN A 26 0.84 -4.69 8.36
N LEU A 27 0.66 -4.13 9.56
CA LEU A 27 0.86 -2.72 9.87
C LEU A 27 1.65 -2.61 11.17
N GLU A 28 2.76 -1.89 11.14
CA GLU A 28 3.64 -1.67 12.27
C GLU A 28 3.89 -0.18 12.48
N PHE A 29 3.92 0.27 13.74
CA PHE A 29 4.33 1.63 14.12
C PHE A 29 5.65 1.56 14.89
N ILE A 30 6.73 2.01 14.25
CA ILE A 30 8.10 1.91 14.77
C ILE A 30 8.51 3.27 15.33
N PRO A 31 8.83 3.41 16.63
CA PRO A 31 9.40 4.64 17.17
C PRO A 31 10.68 5.04 16.44
N LEU A 32 10.80 6.30 16.03
CA LEU A 32 11.99 6.83 15.35
C LEU A 32 12.81 7.78 16.24
N ALA A 33 12.15 8.55 17.10
CA ALA A 33 12.81 9.52 17.96
C ALA A 33 12.12 9.65 19.32
N TYR A 34 12.90 10.03 20.32
CA TYR A 34 12.48 10.25 21.69
C TYR A 34 12.87 11.65 22.16
N ASP A 35 12.08 12.25 23.05
CA ASP A 35 12.46 13.48 23.73
C ASP A 35 13.47 13.23 24.87
N LYS A 36 13.91 14.32 25.52
CA LYS A 36 14.85 14.27 26.65
C LYS A 36 14.35 13.47 27.86
N ASN A 37 13.04 13.23 27.97
CA ASN A 37 12.42 12.50 29.05
C ASN A 37 12.15 11.02 28.67
N GLY A 38 12.51 10.63 27.44
CA GLY A 38 12.31 9.27 26.93
C GLY A 38 10.92 9.00 26.34
N TYR A 39 10.11 10.03 26.07
CA TYR A 39 8.83 9.86 25.36
C TYR A 39 9.04 9.80 23.85
N VAL A 40 8.34 8.90 23.16
CA VAL A 40 8.37 8.87 21.69
C VAL A 40 7.74 10.16 21.15
N ILE A 41 8.41 10.78 20.19
CA ILE A 41 7.95 12.01 19.51
C ILE A 41 7.78 11.83 18.00
N SER A 42 8.27 10.73 17.42
CA SER A 42 7.97 10.38 16.04
C SER A 42 7.93 8.88 15.80
N TYR A 43 7.11 8.49 14.83
CA TYR A 43 6.89 7.11 14.42
C TYR A 43 7.07 6.97 12.91
N LYS A 44 7.45 5.77 12.49
CA LYS A 44 7.28 5.26 11.13
C LYS A 44 6.14 4.27 11.12
N ALA A 45 5.09 4.56 10.36
CA ALA A 45 4.16 3.53 9.94
C ALA A 45 4.81 2.71 8.82
N LYS A 46 4.81 1.38 8.94
CA LYS A 46 5.24 0.45 7.90
C LYS A 46 4.09 -0.49 7.59
N LEU A 47 3.65 -0.50 6.34
CA LEU A 47 2.50 -1.25 5.87
C LEU A 47 2.95 -2.21 4.77
N ASN A 48 2.51 -3.47 4.86
CA ASN A 48 2.65 -4.46 3.79
C ASN A 48 1.27 -4.81 3.23
N LEU A 49 1.13 -4.72 1.92
CA LEU A 49 -0.09 -5.09 1.19
C LEU A 49 0.18 -6.29 0.29
N ASP A 50 -0.73 -7.26 0.33
CA ASP A 50 -0.75 -8.39 -0.58
C ASP A 50 -1.84 -8.17 -1.64
N PHE A 51 -1.44 -8.24 -2.90
CA PHE A 51 -2.31 -8.12 -4.06
C PHE A 51 -2.43 -9.48 -4.75
N ASN A 52 -3.65 -9.89 -5.05
CA ASN A 52 -3.94 -11.01 -5.94
C ASN A 52 -4.74 -10.51 -7.14
N VAL A 53 -4.09 -10.47 -8.30
CA VAL A 53 -4.70 -10.08 -9.57
C VAL A 53 -5.20 -11.33 -10.27
N VAL A 54 -6.51 -11.41 -10.50
CA VAL A 54 -7.15 -12.46 -11.29
C VAL A 54 -7.44 -11.89 -12.66
N PHE A 55 -6.89 -12.49 -13.70
CA PHE A 55 -7.06 -12.06 -15.09
C PHE A 55 -8.29 -12.70 -15.73
N LYS A 56 -8.73 -12.14 -16.86
CA LYS A 56 -9.88 -12.64 -17.64
C LYS A 56 -9.81 -14.13 -18.00
N ASP A 57 -8.61 -14.63 -18.24
CA ASP A 57 -8.36 -16.04 -18.57
C ASP A 57 -8.42 -16.99 -17.35
N GLY A 58 -8.71 -16.44 -16.16
CA GLY A 58 -8.75 -17.16 -14.90
C GLY A 58 -7.39 -17.36 -14.24
N SER A 59 -6.29 -16.97 -14.90
CA SER A 59 -4.97 -17.01 -14.29
C SER A 59 -4.85 -15.96 -13.19
N SER A 60 -3.99 -16.20 -12.20
CA SER A 60 -3.78 -15.26 -11.10
C SER A 60 -2.31 -15.00 -10.82
N GLN A 61 -2.00 -13.79 -10.37
CA GLN A 61 -0.67 -13.42 -9.89
C GLN A 61 -0.74 -12.70 -8.55
N ALA A 62 0.11 -13.17 -7.63
CA ALA A 62 0.32 -12.55 -6.34
C ALA A 62 1.49 -11.55 -6.37
N PHE A 63 1.34 -10.45 -5.63
CA PHE A 63 2.35 -9.45 -5.41
C PHE A 63 2.29 -9.01 -3.95
N SER A 64 3.44 -8.80 -3.32
CA SER A 64 3.53 -8.17 -2.01
C SER A 64 4.35 -6.90 -2.16
N THR A 65 3.80 -5.78 -1.71
CA THR A 65 4.46 -4.47 -1.74
C THR A 65 4.40 -3.83 -0.38
N SER A 66 5.25 -2.82 -0.18
CA SER A 66 5.35 -2.14 1.10
C SER A 66 5.34 -0.63 0.94
N GLY A 67 4.86 0.05 1.96
CA GLY A 67 4.90 1.49 2.02
C GLY A 67 5.11 1.95 3.45
N SER A 68 5.48 3.21 3.59
CA SER A 68 5.75 3.79 4.88
C SER A 68 5.41 5.28 4.95
N TYR A 69 5.21 5.74 6.18
CA TYR A 69 4.97 7.15 6.43
C TYR A 69 5.52 7.53 7.79
N ASN A 70 6.33 8.60 7.82
CA ASN A 70 6.87 9.13 9.06
C ASN A 70 5.97 10.28 9.54
N PHE A 71 5.65 10.28 10.83
CA PHE A 71 4.84 11.32 11.44
C PHE A 71 5.28 11.59 12.88
N GLU A 72 4.99 12.81 13.34
CA GLU A 72 5.30 13.26 14.69
C GLU A 72 4.06 13.14 15.59
N ILE A 73 4.30 12.95 16.89
CA ILE A 73 3.28 13.00 17.93
C ILE A 73 3.73 13.93 19.05
N SER A 74 2.78 14.42 19.84
CA SER A 74 3.13 15.18 21.05
C SER A 74 3.81 14.25 22.08
N PRO A 75 4.80 14.73 22.85
CA PRO A 75 5.36 13.97 23.96
C PRO A 75 4.27 13.51 24.92
N ASN A 76 4.44 12.31 25.51
CA ASN A 76 3.49 11.73 26.45
C ASN A 76 2.04 11.60 25.89
N SER A 77 1.91 11.40 24.57
CA SER A 77 0.62 11.14 23.91
C SER A 77 0.62 9.78 23.21
N ILE A 78 -0.57 9.26 22.92
CA ILE A 78 -0.76 8.09 22.08
C ILE A 78 -0.97 8.50 20.62
N ILE A 79 -0.70 7.59 19.69
CA ILE A 79 -1.04 7.79 18.28
C ILE A 79 -2.56 7.95 18.16
N SER A 80 -3.01 9.15 17.78
CA SER A 80 -4.43 9.45 17.59
C SER A 80 -5.02 8.66 16.42
N ASP A 81 -6.34 8.47 16.42
CA ASP A 81 -7.02 7.78 15.32
C ASP A 81 -6.87 8.53 13.98
N SER A 82 -6.83 9.87 14.01
CA SER A 82 -6.58 10.69 12.82
C SER A 82 -5.17 10.48 12.27
N ALA A 83 -4.15 10.49 13.14
CA ALA A 83 -2.77 10.23 12.73
C ALA A 83 -2.60 8.80 12.21
N ARG A 84 -3.23 7.83 12.88
CA ARG A 84 -3.27 6.43 12.44
C ARG A 84 -3.89 6.30 11.05
N TYR A 85 -5.05 6.92 10.82
CA TYR A 85 -5.74 6.89 9.53
C TYR A 85 -4.88 7.50 8.42
N GLU A 86 -4.30 8.68 8.66
CA GLU A 86 -3.47 9.36 7.65
C GLU A 86 -2.20 8.56 7.36
N ALA A 87 -1.55 7.99 8.38
CA ALA A 87 -0.37 7.16 8.20
C ALA A 87 -0.67 5.90 7.38
N ILE A 88 -1.80 5.22 7.63
CA ILE A 88 -2.25 4.09 6.83
C ILE A 88 -2.55 4.53 5.39
N ARG A 89 -3.24 5.66 5.21
CA ARG A 89 -3.58 6.20 3.88
C ARG A 89 -2.33 6.50 3.06
N ALA A 90 -1.36 7.18 3.66
CA ALA A 90 -0.09 7.55 3.02
C ALA A 90 0.76 6.31 2.69
N ALA A 91 0.97 5.41 3.66
CA ALA A 91 1.71 4.17 3.44
C ALA A 91 1.03 3.26 2.40
N SER A 92 -0.31 3.20 2.39
CA SER A 92 -1.06 2.46 1.36
C SER A 92 -0.86 3.05 -0.03
N SER A 93 -0.75 4.37 -0.14
CA SER A 93 -0.49 5.02 -1.42
C SER A 93 0.89 4.67 -1.96
N GLU A 94 1.92 4.64 -1.10
CA GLU A 94 3.28 4.25 -1.51
C GLU A 94 3.33 2.77 -1.92
N ALA A 95 2.74 1.87 -1.11
CA ALA A 95 2.67 0.44 -1.43
C ALA A 95 1.94 0.18 -2.75
N PHE A 96 0.88 0.95 -3.04
CA PHE A 96 0.17 0.85 -4.31
C PHE A 96 1.02 1.34 -5.49
N ASP A 97 1.81 2.41 -5.33
CA ASP A 97 2.69 2.91 -6.40
C ASP A 97 3.76 1.89 -6.78
N GLU A 98 4.30 1.19 -5.79
CA GLU A 98 5.18 0.04 -6.01
C GLU A 98 4.45 -1.06 -6.79
N PHE A 99 3.22 -1.39 -6.42
CA PHE A 99 2.42 -2.42 -7.11
C PHE A 99 2.19 -2.06 -8.59
N ILE A 100 1.85 -0.80 -8.90
CA ILE A 100 1.70 -0.31 -10.27
C ILE A 100 3.01 -0.43 -11.05
N SER A 101 4.13 -0.12 -10.42
CA SER A 101 5.45 -0.24 -11.04
C SER A 101 5.79 -1.69 -11.38
N VAL A 102 5.55 -2.62 -10.44
CA VAL A 102 5.83 -4.05 -10.62
C VAL A 102 4.93 -4.66 -11.70
N ILE A 103 3.63 -4.34 -11.73
CA ILE A 103 2.71 -4.88 -12.73
C ILE A 103 3.02 -4.33 -14.14
N ALA A 104 3.40 -3.05 -14.25
CA ALA A 104 3.80 -2.45 -15.52
C ALA A 104 5.04 -3.15 -16.11
N ILE A 105 6.07 -3.36 -15.29
CA ILE A 105 7.29 -4.08 -15.71
C ILE A 105 6.98 -5.52 -16.14
N LYS A 106 6.12 -6.23 -15.39
CA LYS A 106 5.71 -7.59 -15.76
C LYS A 106 4.90 -7.62 -17.05
N GLY A 107 4.00 -6.66 -17.26
CA GLY A 107 3.25 -6.50 -18.51
C GLY A 107 4.18 -6.35 -19.70
N GLN A 108 5.13 -5.41 -19.63
CA GLN A 108 6.12 -5.19 -20.69
C GLN A 108 6.96 -6.43 -21.02
N LYS A 109 7.38 -7.21 -20.01
CA LYS A 109 8.16 -8.44 -20.21
C LYS A 109 7.35 -9.56 -20.88
N ARG A 110 6.03 -9.59 -20.73
CA ARG A 110 5.16 -10.55 -21.43
C ARG A 110 5.02 -10.19 -22.90
N ASP A 111 4.89 -8.91 -23.22
CA ASP A 111 4.77 -8.43 -24.60
C ASP A 111 6.06 -8.64 -25.40
N SER A 112 7.24 -8.49 -24.77
CA SER A 112 8.54 -8.70 -25.41
C SER A 112 8.90 -10.16 -25.72
N LYS A 113 8.09 -11.14 -25.29
CA LYS A 113 8.31 -12.58 -25.56
C LYS A 113 7.58 -13.09 -26.81
N TYR A 114 6.94 -12.20 -27.55
CA TYR A 114 6.32 -12.43 -28.86
C TYR A 114 6.88 -11.43 -29.87
#